data_AF-A0A0D2APF1-F1
#
_entry.id   AF-A0A0D2APF1-F1
#
_cell.length_a   1.000
_cell.length_b   1.000
_cell.length_c   1.000
_cell.angle_alpha   90.00
_cell.angle_beta   90.00
_cell.angle_gamma   90.00
#
_symmetry.space_group_name_H-M   'P 1'
#
loop_
_entity.id
_entity.type
_entity.pdbx_description
1 polymer ?
#
loop_
_entity_poly.entity_id
_entity_poly.type
_entity_poly.pdbx_seq_one_letter_code
_entity_poly.pdbx_strand_id
1 'polypeptide(L)'
;MGVRSLVSFGFVLIPIAVTISVLLGIQAYRESKGLPSNPFVDNRIKSSLYCQKAFGVTPYTNGQQYTLNPNQWALPDDYTGPGGLCMNVTTFDNGSYPTKTSAAEWSITWQFPRGPPTQPVHAFPNIKMDSSVFPIEISQVSAINFETEWYYGVGNDRPDVMDIAALTAAALDANVAVDMFLDSDPDKATDTVQAKYEVMIWLGQFGASTQQIGLPEGAIATQVVNGTTFSLYSGVNGLGQSVLTWVASTAATGVQSFNADIGPLLQGLTGLGGPTVNDYLGYIAFGSETLDSGSNVTFYNKVLSMDVIPA
;
A
#
# COMPACT_ATOMS: atom_id res chain seq x y z
N MET A 1 -62.24 19.46 14.82
CA MET A 1 -60.84 19.11 15.18
C MET A 1 -59.90 19.61 14.09
N GLY A 2 -59.83 20.93 13.91
CA GLY A 2 -59.24 21.55 12.74
C GLY A 2 -58.46 22.82 13.12
N VAL A 3 -57.52 23.16 12.24
CA VAL A 3 -56.72 24.40 12.19
C VAL A 3 -55.65 24.57 13.27
N ARG A 4 -55.86 24.21 14.54
CA ARG A 4 -54.86 24.46 15.61
C ARG A 4 -53.60 23.58 15.54
N SER A 5 -53.68 22.37 15.00
CA SER A 5 -52.53 21.45 14.87
C SER A 5 -51.65 21.73 13.64
N LEU A 6 -52.22 22.27 12.56
CA LEU A 6 -51.49 22.66 11.34
C LEU A 6 -50.59 23.88 11.57
N VAL A 7 -51.06 24.84 12.37
CA VAL A 7 -50.33 26.07 12.68
C VAL A 7 -49.05 25.74 13.47
N SER A 8 -49.10 24.84 14.46
CA SER A 8 -47.90 24.44 15.22
C SER A 8 -46.88 23.64 14.40
N PHE A 9 -47.33 22.80 13.45
CA PHE A 9 -46.42 22.06 12.57
C PHE A 9 -45.74 22.98 11.55
N GLY A 10 -46.48 23.94 10.99
CA GLY A 10 -45.94 24.96 10.08
C GLY A 10 -44.85 25.82 10.73
N PHE A 11 -45.03 26.22 11.99
CA PHE A 11 -44.02 27.03 12.70
C PHE A 11 -42.73 26.28 13.06
N VAL A 12 -42.74 24.94 13.11
CA VAL A 12 -41.50 24.14 13.28
C VAL A 12 -40.80 23.90 11.94
N LEU A 13 -41.57 23.75 10.85
CA LEU A 13 -41.00 23.51 9.51
C LEU A 13 -40.36 24.76 8.91
N ILE A 14 -40.86 25.96 9.20
CA ILE A 14 -40.33 27.21 8.63
C ILE A 14 -38.85 27.44 9.00
N PRO A 15 -38.43 27.37 10.28
CA PRO A 15 -37.02 27.51 10.64
C PRO A 15 -36.12 26.47 9.97
N ILE A 16 -36.56 25.22 9.91
CA ILE A 16 -35.80 24.12 9.28
C ILE A 16 -35.64 24.37 7.77
N ALA A 17 -36.73 24.72 7.08
CA ALA A 17 -36.71 25.02 5.66
C ALA A 17 -35.81 26.23 5.35
N VAL A 18 -35.88 27.29 6.16
CA VAL A 18 -35.00 28.47 6.03
C VAL A 18 -33.54 28.08 6.23
N THR A 19 -33.21 27.26 7.25
CA THR A 19 -31.84 26.78 7.47
C THR A 19 -31.34 25.96 6.28
N ILE A 20 -32.14 25.02 5.76
CA ILE A 20 -31.77 24.21 4.59
C ILE A 20 -31.58 25.09 3.36
N SER A 21 -32.48 26.04 3.09
CA SER A 21 -32.37 26.95 1.95
C SER A 21 -31.12 27.85 2.05
N VAL A 22 -30.76 28.32 3.24
CA VAL A 22 -29.53 29.10 3.46
C VAL A 22 -28.29 28.22 3.22
N LEU A 23 -28.28 26.98 3.72
CA LEU A 23 -27.17 26.05 3.51
C LEU A 23 -26.98 25.72 2.02
N LEU A 24 -28.07 25.42 1.30
CA LEU A 24 -28.05 25.18 -0.15
C LEU A 24 -27.61 26.42 -0.93
N GLY A 25 -28.04 27.62 -0.52
CA GLY A 25 -27.62 28.87 -1.13
C GLY A 25 -26.13 29.17 -0.92
N ILE A 26 -25.59 28.89 0.28
CA ILE A 26 -24.16 29.00 0.57
C ILE A 26 -23.37 27.98 -0.25
N GLN A 27 -23.84 26.74 -0.36
CA GLN A 27 -23.20 25.71 -1.17
C GLN A 27 -23.15 26.11 -2.65
N ALA A 28 -24.28 26.53 -3.24
CA ALA A 28 -24.35 26.96 -4.64
C ALA A 28 -23.46 28.18 -4.93
N TYR A 29 -23.41 29.15 -4.02
CA TYR A 29 -22.50 30.29 -4.12
C TYR A 29 -21.03 29.84 -4.10
N ARG A 30 -20.67 28.91 -3.22
CA ARG A 30 -19.31 28.40 -3.08
C ARG A 30 -18.88 27.62 -4.32
N GLU A 31 -19.73 26.74 -4.84
CA GLU A 31 -19.51 26.02 -6.10
C GLU A 31 -19.29 27.00 -7.27
N SER A 32 -20.08 28.07 -7.36
CA SER A 32 -19.91 29.10 -8.41
C SER A 32 -18.60 29.89 -8.33
N LYS A 33 -17.91 29.85 -7.18
CA LYS A 33 -16.64 30.52 -6.92
C LYS A 33 -15.46 29.56 -6.83
N GLY A 34 -15.67 28.26 -7.11
CA GLY A 34 -14.64 27.23 -6.98
C GLY A 34 -14.21 26.97 -5.54
N LEU A 35 -15.03 27.36 -4.55
CA LEU A 35 -14.80 27.08 -3.14
C LEU A 35 -15.38 25.70 -2.79
N PRO A 36 -14.78 24.97 -1.82
CA PRO A 36 -15.26 23.65 -1.41
C PRO A 36 -16.74 23.66 -1.01
N SER A 37 -17.51 22.67 -1.44
CA SER A 37 -18.97 22.58 -1.21
C SER A 37 -19.36 22.56 0.27
N ASN A 38 -18.50 22.03 1.14
CA ASN A 38 -18.68 22.08 2.60
C ASN A 38 -17.96 23.33 3.19
N PRO A 39 -18.66 24.22 3.94
CA PRO A 39 -18.02 25.34 4.62
C PRO A 39 -17.20 24.95 5.85
N PHE A 40 -17.28 23.69 6.30
CA PHE A 40 -16.57 23.12 7.44
C PHE A 40 -15.46 22.15 7.02
N VAL A 41 -14.80 22.42 5.88
CA VAL A 41 -13.64 21.62 5.47
C VAL A 41 -12.45 22.00 6.34
N ASP A 42 -12.09 21.06 7.18
CA ASP A 42 -10.89 21.13 8.00
C ASP A 42 -9.66 20.86 7.11
N ASN A 43 -8.74 21.82 7.04
CA ASN A 43 -7.52 21.70 6.23
C ASN A 43 -6.31 21.29 7.08
N ARG A 44 -6.54 20.74 8.27
CA ARG A 44 -5.45 20.27 9.13
C ARG A 44 -4.71 19.11 8.48
N ILE A 45 -3.39 19.17 8.60
CA ILE A 45 -2.48 18.07 8.35
C ILE A 45 -2.22 17.38 9.68
N LYS A 46 -2.46 16.08 9.76
CA LYS A 46 -2.27 15.28 10.98
C LYS A 46 -1.27 14.16 10.72
N SER A 47 -0.26 14.08 11.57
CA SER A 47 0.61 12.90 11.66
C SER A 47 0.15 12.07 12.85
N SER A 48 -0.13 10.78 12.63
CA SER A 48 -0.59 9.85 13.66
C SER A 48 0.31 8.62 13.70
N LEU A 49 0.64 8.16 14.91
CA LEU A 49 1.50 7.01 15.16
C LEU A 49 0.67 5.78 15.55
N TYR A 50 0.97 4.65 14.95
CA TYR A 50 0.31 3.36 15.14
C TYR A 50 1.36 2.28 15.39
N CYS A 51 1.43 1.77 16.62
CA CYS A 51 2.38 0.72 17.02
C CYS A 51 1.71 -0.65 17.25
N GLN A 52 0.42 -0.75 16.95
CA GLN A 52 -0.33 -2.00 17.00
C GLN A 52 0.26 -3.00 16.00
N LYS A 53 0.15 -4.30 16.29
CA LYS A 53 0.62 -5.36 15.38
C LYS A 53 -0.13 -5.37 14.06
N ALA A 54 -1.46 -5.30 14.12
CA ALA A 54 -2.33 -5.20 12.96
C ALA A 54 -3.40 -4.15 13.23
N PHE A 55 -3.45 -3.10 12.41
CA PHE A 55 -4.44 -2.03 12.53
C PHE A 55 -4.61 -1.34 11.17
N GLY A 56 -5.83 -1.35 10.65
CA GLY A 56 -6.16 -0.68 9.40
C GLY A 56 -6.29 0.83 9.60
N VAL A 57 -5.47 1.60 8.88
CA VAL A 57 -5.53 3.05 8.81
C VAL A 57 -5.99 3.44 7.41
N THR A 58 -7.16 4.04 7.30
CA THR A 58 -7.78 4.38 6.01
C THR A 58 -7.97 5.90 5.92
N PRO A 59 -6.94 6.67 5.49
CA PRO A 59 -7.05 8.12 5.37
C PRO A 59 -8.17 8.55 4.43
N TYR A 60 -8.97 9.55 4.83
CA TYR A 60 -10.01 10.11 3.96
C TYR A 60 -9.38 10.75 2.71
N THR A 61 -9.96 10.48 1.55
CA THR A 61 -9.51 11.01 0.25
C THR A 61 -10.71 11.24 -0.67
N ASN A 62 -10.58 12.18 -1.61
CA ASN A 62 -11.59 12.40 -2.68
C ASN A 62 -11.28 11.58 -3.94
N GLY A 63 -10.28 10.70 -3.88
CA GLY A 63 -9.80 9.86 -4.99
C GLY A 63 -9.72 8.38 -4.60
N GLN A 64 -8.68 7.71 -5.07
CA GLN A 64 -8.37 6.31 -4.78
C GLN A 64 -8.15 6.13 -3.28
N GLN A 65 -8.95 5.25 -2.67
CA GLN A 65 -8.83 4.89 -1.27
C GLN A 65 -7.67 3.93 -1.05
N TYR A 66 -6.97 4.11 0.07
CA TYR A 66 -5.94 3.20 0.53
C TYR A 66 -6.15 2.85 2.00
N THR A 67 -5.67 1.66 2.39
CA THR A 67 -5.59 1.23 3.78
C THR A 67 -4.16 0.82 4.10
N LEU A 68 -3.56 1.49 5.09
CA LEU A 68 -2.26 1.16 5.63
C LEU A 68 -2.40 0.20 6.81
N ASN A 69 -1.40 -0.65 7.01
CA ASN A 69 -1.38 -1.57 8.14
C ASN A 69 0.07 -1.82 8.60
N PRO A 70 0.40 -1.64 9.90
CA PRO A 70 1.68 -2.07 10.46
C PRO A 70 2.02 -3.54 10.18
N ASN A 71 0.99 -4.40 10.11
CA ASN A 71 1.03 -5.77 9.62
C ASN A 71 2.21 -6.62 10.11
N GLN A 72 2.40 -6.68 11.43
CA GLN A 72 3.36 -7.56 12.12
C GLN A 72 2.84 -9.00 12.20
N TRP A 73 2.46 -9.56 11.05
CA TRP A 73 1.69 -10.80 10.91
C TRP A 73 2.42 -12.05 11.42
N ALA A 74 3.75 -12.06 11.40
CA ALA A 74 4.54 -13.20 11.84
C ALA A 74 4.82 -13.18 13.35
N LEU A 75 4.43 -12.10 14.06
CA LEU A 75 4.52 -12.04 15.51
C LEU A 75 3.24 -12.62 16.13
N PRO A 76 3.35 -13.54 17.11
CA PRO A 76 2.18 -14.02 17.84
C PRO A 76 1.53 -12.87 18.62
N ASP A 77 0.22 -12.96 18.90
CA ASP A 77 -0.55 -11.90 19.57
C ASP A 77 0.03 -11.51 20.94
N ASP A 78 0.62 -12.46 21.66
CA ASP A 78 1.23 -12.29 22.97
C ASP A 78 2.75 -12.02 22.92
N TYR A 79 3.32 -11.74 21.74
CA TYR A 79 4.75 -11.43 21.60
C TYR A 79 5.22 -10.35 22.58
N THR A 80 6.15 -10.72 23.47
CA THR A 80 6.87 -9.82 24.39
C THR A 80 8.38 -9.81 24.13
N GLY A 81 8.81 -10.24 22.93
CA GLY A 81 10.22 -10.28 22.55
C GLY A 81 10.80 -8.89 22.31
N PRO A 82 12.13 -8.79 22.11
CA PRO A 82 12.77 -7.52 21.81
C PRO A 82 12.41 -7.05 20.40
N GLY A 83 12.36 -5.73 20.21
CA GLY A 83 12.02 -5.14 18.92
C GLY A 83 10.54 -4.78 18.80
N GLY A 84 10.20 -4.16 17.67
CA GLY A 84 8.87 -3.66 17.40
C GLY A 84 8.85 -2.78 16.16
N LEU A 85 7.65 -2.43 15.74
CA LEU A 85 7.39 -1.55 14.61
C LEU A 85 6.32 -0.53 14.97
N CYS A 86 6.54 0.72 14.58
CA CYS A 86 5.52 1.76 14.60
C CYS A 86 5.41 2.40 13.22
N MET A 87 4.18 2.55 12.74
CA MET A 87 3.83 3.25 11.51
C MET A 87 3.39 4.67 11.82
N ASN A 88 3.86 5.64 11.04
CA ASN A 88 3.41 7.02 11.08
C ASN A 88 2.75 7.38 9.76
N VAL A 89 1.54 7.95 9.80
CA VAL A 89 0.76 8.32 8.61
C VAL A 89 0.45 9.82 8.64
N THR A 90 0.77 10.52 7.55
CA THR A 90 0.42 11.92 7.33
C THR A 90 -0.90 12.01 6.56
N THR A 91 -1.94 12.56 7.18
CA THR A 91 -3.29 12.66 6.60
C THR A 91 -3.71 14.11 6.45
N PHE A 92 -4.52 14.39 5.43
CA PHE A 92 -5.14 15.70 5.21
C PHE A 92 -6.63 15.58 5.48
N ASP A 93 -7.15 16.33 6.45
CA ASP A 93 -8.57 16.23 6.86
C ASP A 93 -9.55 16.54 5.72
N ASN A 94 -9.10 17.27 4.70
CA ASN A 94 -9.87 17.63 3.51
C ASN A 94 -9.74 16.62 2.35
N GLY A 95 -8.89 15.59 2.49
CA GLY A 95 -8.63 14.58 1.47
C GLY A 95 -8.00 15.12 0.18
N SER A 96 -7.32 16.28 0.23
CA SER A 96 -6.72 16.93 -0.94
C SER A 96 -5.28 16.45 -1.20
N TYR A 97 -5.14 15.21 -1.67
CA TYR A 97 -3.84 14.68 -2.11
C TYR A 97 -3.45 15.21 -3.51
N PRO A 98 -2.15 15.17 -3.89
CA PRO A 98 -1.67 15.79 -5.13
C PRO A 98 -2.40 15.36 -6.41
N THR A 99 -2.76 14.08 -6.52
CA THR A 99 -3.59 13.55 -7.60
C THR A 99 -4.78 12.75 -7.05
N LYS A 100 -5.68 12.32 -7.95
CA LYS A 100 -6.78 11.41 -7.58
C LYS A 100 -6.31 10.01 -7.20
N THR A 101 -5.07 9.65 -7.49
CA THR A 101 -4.50 8.34 -7.22
C THR A 101 -3.37 8.42 -6.20
N SER A 102 -3.03 9.61 -5.70
CA SER A 102 -2.00 9.76 -4.69
C SER A 102 -2.46 9.26 -3.33
N ALA A 103 -1.60 8.49 -2.68
CA ALA A 103 -1.79 8.03 -1.32
C ALA A 103 -1.29 9.05 -0.28
N ALA A 104 -1.61 8.79 0.99
CA ALA A 104 -1.00 9.48 2.11
C ALA A 104 0.48 9.13 2.25
N GLU A 105 1.32 10.11 2.61
CA GLU A 105 2.70 9.83 3.02
C GLU A 105 2.71 8.99 4.30
N TRP A 106 3.64 8.05 4.38
CA TRP A 106 3.77 7.20 5.56
C TRP A 106 5.20 6.73 5.76
N SER A 107 5.52 6.40 7.00
CA SER A 107 6.79 5.80 7.37
C SER A 107 6.57 4.69 8.38
N ILE A 108 7.54 3.80 8.49
CA ILE A 108 7.67 2.86 9.60
C ILE A 108 9.03 3.02 10.22
N THR A 109 9.09 2.99 11.53
CA THR A 109 10.33 2.83 12.28
C THR A 109 10.27 1.49 12.98
N TRP A 110 11.29 0.68 12.79
CA TRP A 110 11.30 -0.67 13.33
C TRP A 110 12.70 -1.16 13.67
N GLN A 111 12.73 -2.18 14.52
CA GLN A 111 13.88 -3.00 14.78
C GLN A 111 13.38 -4.38 15.20
N PHE A 112 13.91 -5.44 14.59
CA PHE A 112 13.67 -6.81 15.04
C PHE A 112 14.99 -7.56 15.14
N PRO A 113 15.13 -8.49 16.11
CA PRO A 113 16.22 -9.46 16.09
C PRO A 113 16.06 -10.39 14.88
N ARG A 114 17.14 -11.05 14.47
CA ARG A 114 17.07 -12.07 13.41
C ARG A 114 16.07 -13.18 13.74
N GLY A 115 15.13 -13.39 12.82
CA GLY A 115 14.14 -14.46 12.88
C GLY A 115 14.74 -15.84 12.55
N PRO A 116 13.99 -16.93 12.76
CA PRO A 116 14.42 -18.26 12.36
C PRO A 116 14.52 -18.37 10.82
N PRO A 117 15.44 -19.20 10.27
CA PRO A 117 15.58 -19.36 8.83
C PRO A 117 14.31 -19.83 8.09
N THR A 118 13.38 -20.47 8.80
CA THR A 118 12.11 -20.94 8.24
C THR A 118 11.04 -19.85 8.14
N GLN A 119 11.19 -18.74 8.87
CA GLN A 119 10.26 -17.62 8.91
C GLN A 119 11.04 -16.34 9.32
N PRO A 120 11.88 -15.79 8.44
CA PRO A 120 12.76 -14.66 8.78
C PRO A 120 12.02 -13.31 8.83
N VAL A 121 10.88 -13.20 8.14
CA VAL A 121 10.06 -11.98 8.07
C VAL A 121 9.22 -11.86 9.34
N HIS A 122 9.25 -10.69 9.98
CA HIS A 122 8.45 -10.36 11.17
C HIS A 122 7.17 -9.59 10.82
N ALA A 123 7.23 -8.76 9.79
CA ALA A 123 6.13 -7.90 9.38
C ALA A 123 6.21 -7.58 7.89
N PHE A 124 5.06 -7.29 7.28
CA PHE A 124 4.96 -6.64 5.98
C PHE A 124 4.10 -5.38 6.09
N PRO A 125 4.57 -4.34 6.80
CA PRO A 125 3.94 -3.04 6.82
C PRO A 125 3.72 -2.51 5.41
N ASN A 126 2.47 -2.23 5.08
CA ASN A 126 2.09 -1.92 3.72
C ASN A 126 0.96 -0.90 3.65
N ILE A 127 0.74 -0.41 2.43
CA ILE A 127 -0.41 0.35 2.01
C ILE A 127 -1.09 -0.38 0.84
N LYS A 128 -2.33 -0.82 1.08
CA LYS A 128 -3.15 -1.57 0.13
C LYS A 128 -4.08 -0.61 -0.62
N MET A 129 -4.26 -0.81 -1.92
CA MET A 129 -5.27 -0.11 -2.71
C MET A 129 -6.67 -0.69 -2.42
N ASP A 130 -7.60 0.16 -1.97
CA ASP A 130 -9.02 -0.19 -1.81
C ASP A 130 -9.80 0.33 -3.01
N SER A 131 -10.01 -0.51 -4.02
CA SER A 131 -10.69 -0.12 -5.25
C SER A 131 -11.83 -1.07 -5.58
N SER A 132 -12.92 -0.50 -6.11
CA SER A 132 -14.03 -1.28 -6.65
C SER A 132 -13.68 -2.00 -7.95
N VAL A 133 -12.48 -1.77 -8.50
CA VAL A 133 -11.96 -2.53 -9.64
C VAL A 133 -11.66 -3.98 -9.27
N PHE A 134 -11.31 -4.26 -8.00
CA PHE A 134 -10.96 -5.60 -7.57
C PHE A 134 -12.20 -6.40 -7.14
N PRO A 135 -12.21 -7.72 -7.39
CA PRO A 135 -11.25 -8.47 -8.22
C PRO A 135 -11.46 -8.20 -9.72
N ILE A 136 -10.37 -8.08 -10.49
CA ILE A 136 -10.38 -7.90 -11.95
C ILE A 136 -9.62 -9.03 -12.64
N GLU A 137 -10.17 -9.58 -13.71
CA GLU A 137 -9.49 -10.56 -14.55
C GLU A 137 -8.27 -9.91 -15.23
N ILE A 138 -7.11 -10.59 -15.25
CA ILE A 138 -5.87 -10.04 -15.82
C ILE A 138 -6.06 -9.62 -17.30
N SER A 139 -6.87 -10.35 -18.06
CA SER A 139 -7.21 -10.04 -19.45
C SER A 139 -7.93 -8.70 -19.63
N GLN A 140 -8.58 -8.19 -18.57
CA GLN A 140 -9.31 -6.93 -18.55
C GLN A 140 -8.45 -5.77 -18.00
N VAL A 141 -7.20 -6.01 -17.61
CA VAL A 141 -6.28 -4.95 -17.14
C VAL A 141 -5.53 -4.38 -18.34
N SER A 142 -5.79 -3.11 -18.67
CA SER A 142 -5.05 -2.38 -19.70
C SER A 142 -3.69 -1.87 -19.21
N ALA A 143 -3.62 -1.39 -17.97
CA ALA A 143 -2.40 -0.89 -17.34
C ALA A 143 -2.51 -0.95 -15.82
N ILE A 144 -1.37 -1.03 -15.15
CA ILE A 144 -1.23 -0.84 -13.70
C ILE A 144 -0.22 0.29 -13.51
N ASN A 145 -0.70 1.52 -13.44
CA ASN A 145 0.15 2.68 -13.21
C ASN A 145 0.61 2.69 -11.75
N PHE A 146 1.92 2.65 -11.56
CA PHE A 146 2.55 2.65 -10.26
C PHE A 146 3.64 3.71 -10.20
N GLU A 147 3.51 4.63 -9.26
CA GLU A 147 4.50 5.66 -8.96
C GLU A 147 4.88 5.61 -7.48
N THR A 148 6.18 5.66 -7.19
CA THR A 148 6.69 5.75 -5.83
C THR A 148 7.95 6.60 -5.73
N GLU A 149 8.12 7.26 -4.59
CA GLU A 149 9.38 7.81 -4.08
C GLU A 149 9.54 7.36 -2.63
N TRP A 150 10.58 6.58 -2.34
CA TRP A 150 10.81 6.02 -1.01
C TRP A 150 12.29 6.00 -0.61
N TYR A 151 12.53 5.95 0.70
CA TYR A 151 13.85 5.94 1.30
C TYR A 151 13.91 5.01 2.50
N TYR A 152 15.09 4.42 2.74
CA TYR A 152 15.46 3.76 4.00
C TYR A 152 16.62 4.50 4.66
N GLY A 153 16.57 4.62 5.99
CA GLY A 153 17.58 5.32 6.77
C GLY A 153 17.74 4.71 8.16
N VAL A 154 18.92 4.90 8.76
CA VAL A 154 19.18 4.49 10.14
C VAL A 154 18.59 5.53 11.10
N GLY A 155 17.96 5.06 12.17
CA GLY A 155 17.32 5.89 13.19
C GLY A 155 15.80 5.96 13.05
N ASN A 156 15.22 6.94 13.74
CA ASN A 156 13.76 7.11 13.88
C ASN A 156 13.18 8.21 12.98
N ASP A 157 14.06 8.99 12.34
CA ASP A 157 13.65 10.12 11.52
C ASP A 157 13.36 9.67 10.09
N ARG A 158 12.45 10.39 9.42
CA ARG A 158 12.16 10.16 8.00
C ARG A 158 13.40 10.53 7.17
N PRO A 159 14.00 9.58 6.44
CA PRO A 159 15.15 9.87 5.59
C PRO A 159 14.70 10.53 4.27
N ASP A 160 15.47 11.51 3.79
CA ASP A 160 15.28 12.12 2.46
C ASP A 160 16.32 11.62 1.43
N VAL A 161 17.27 10.78 1.88
CA VAL A 161 18.30 10.13 1.07
C VAL A 161 18.62 8.76 1.65
N MET A 162 19.11 7.82 0.84
CA MET A 162 19.62 6.54 1.33
C MET A 162 21.15 6.54 1.45
N ASP A 163 21.66 6.12 2.62
CA ASP A 163 23.06 5.79 2.83
C ASP A 163 23.21 4.27 2.98
N ILE A 164 23.57 3.60 1.87
CA ILE A 164 23.74 2.14 1.82
C ILE A 164 24.81 1.64 2.79
N ALA A 165 25.86 2.42 3.04
CA ALA A 165 26.92 2.04 3.97
C ALA A 165 26.40 2.06 5.42
N ALA A 166 25.63 3.08 5.78
CA ALA A 166 24.98 3.15 7.09
C ALA A 166 23.96 2.01 7.29
N LEU A 167 23.14 1.72 6.28
CA LEU A 167 22.18 0.60 6.34
C LEU A 167 22.87 -0.77 6.47
N THR A 168 23.99 -0.96 5.77
CA THR A 168 24.82 -2.17 5.88
C THR A 168 25.44 -2.27 7.28
N ALA A 169 25.95 -1.16 7.82
CA ALA A 169 26.52 -1.13 9.18
C ALA A 169 25.45 -1.37 10.27
N ALA A 170 24.20 -0.97 10.01
CA ALA A 170 23.04 -1.29 10.84
C ALA A 170 22.54 -2.74 10.64
N ALA A 171 23.19 -3.53 9.77
CA ALA A 171 22.79 -4.89 9.42
C ALA A 171 21.30 -4.98 9.01
N LEU A 172 20.85 -4.05 8.17
CA LEU A 172 19.49 -4.08 7.64
C LEU A 172 19.29 -5.29 6.70
N ASP A 173 18.41 -6.20 7.10
CA ASP A 173 17.80 -7.22 6.26
C ASP A 173 16.32 -6.82 6.03
N ALA A 174 16.00 -6.30 4.83
CA ALA A 174 14.64 -5.93 4.42
C ALA A 174 14.50 -5.84 2.90
N ASN A 175 13.29 -5.97 2.38
CA ASN A 175 12.98 -5.61 0.99
C ASN A 175 12.07 -4.37 0.91
N VAL A 176 11.82 -3.90 -0.30
CA VAL A 176 10.74 -2.95 -0.60
C VAL A 176 10.01 -3.48 -1.83
N ALA A 177 8.72 -3.76 -1.70
CA ALA A 177 7.99 -4.57 -2.66
C ALA A 177 6.57 -4.07 -2.92
N VAL A 178 6.14 -4.20 -4.18
CA VAL A 178 4.72 -4.37 -4.51
C VAL A 178 4.39 -5.84 -4.30
N ASP A 179 3.23 -6.12 -3.72
CA ASP A 179 2.74 -7.45 -3.43
C ASP A 179 1.30 -7.59 -3.96
N MET A 180 1.05 -8.65 -4.72
CA MET A 180 -0.19 -8.90 -5.44
C MET A 180 -0.64 -10.34 -5.24
N PHE A 181 -1.93 -10.53 -4.91
CA PHE A 181 -2.52 -11.87 -4.78
C PHE A 181 -3.52 -12.12 -5.90
N LEU A 182 -3.43 -13.33 -6.45
CA LEU A 182 -4.21 -13.75 -7.61
C LEU A 182 -4.73 -15.17 -7.49
N ASP A 183 -5.92 -15.40 -8.04
CA ASP A 183 -6.53 -16.71 -8.13
C ASP A 183 -7.55 -16.77 -9.27
N SER A 184 -7.80 -17.97 -9.80
CA SER A 184 -8.93 -18.26 -10.68
C SER A 184 -10.30 -18.00 -10.04
N ASP A 185 -10.36 -18.11 -8.71
CA ASP A 185 -11.52 -17.80 -7.89
C ASP A 185 -11.42 -16.34 -7.42
N PRO A 186 -12.31 -15.43 -7.88
CA PRO A 186 -12.24 -14.02 -7.55
C PRO A 186 -12.33 -13.74 -6.04
N ASP A 187 -13.02 -14.58 -5.26
CA ASP A 187 -13.09 -14.40 -3.82
C ASP A 187 -11.74 -14.70 -3.16
N LYS A 188 -11.08 -15.79 -3.59
CA LYS A 188 -9.74 -16.15 -3.07
C LYS A 188 -8.66 -15.19 -3.51
N ALA A 189 -8.77 -14.59 -4.69
CA ALA A 189 -7.82 -13.58 -5.17
C ALA A 189 -7.72 -12.35 -4.23
N THR A 190 -8.75 -12.10 -3.41
CA THR A 190 -8.77 -11.01 -2.43
C THR A 190 -8.22 -11.41 -1.05
N ASP A 191 -7.89 -12.68 -0.84
CA ASP A 191 -7.43 -13.25 0.44
C ASP A 191 -5.95 -13.63 0.35
N THR A 192 -5.12 -12.96 1.15
CA THR A 192 -3.66 -13.13 1.13
C THR A 192 -3.20 -14.50 1.62
N VAL A 193 -4.07 -15.29 2.27
CA VAL A 193 -3.77 -16.64 2.75
C VAL A 193 -4.27 -17.70 1.77
N GLN A 194 -5.42 -17.47 1.12
CA GLN A 194 -6.07 -18.47 0.27
C GLN A 194 -5.72 -18.37 -1.22
N ALA A 195 -5.30 -17.19 -1.69
CA ALA A 195 -4.97 -16.99 -3.10
C ALA A 195 -3.87 -17.97 -3.54
N LYS A 196 -4.05 -18.59 -4.71
CA LYS A 196 -3.08 -19.54 -5.26
C LYS A 196 -1.73 -18.92 -5.62
N TYR A 197 -1.73 -17.67 -6.06
CA TYR A 197 -0.53 -16.97 -6.55
C TYR A 197 -0.25 -15.73 -5.73
N GLU A 198 1.03 -15.51 -5.46
CA GLU A 198 1.59 -14.28 -4.90
C GLU A 198 2.62 -13.77 -5.92
N VAL A 199 2.42 -12.55 -6.42
CA VAL A 199 3.32 -11.91 -7.39
C VAL A 199 3.89 -10.66 -6.77
N MET A 200 5.20 -10.67 -6.54
CA MET A 200 5.91 -9.55 -5.93
C MET A 200 6.80 -8.83 -6.94
N ILE A 201 6.98 -7.53 -6.75
CA ILE A 201 7.95 -6.71 -7.50
C ILE A 201 8.84 -5.98 -6.50
N TRP A 202 10.08 -6.44 -6.35
CA TRP A 202 11.05 -5.90 -5.42
C TRP A 202 11.84 -4.75 -6.04
N LEU A 203 11.68 -3.58 -5.44
CA LEU A 203 12.42 -2.34 -5.75
C LEU A 203 13.62 -2.15 -4.81
N GLY A 204 13.62 -2.80 -3.65
CA GLY A 204 14.72 -2.80 -2.68
C GLY A 204 15.01 -4.21 -2.17
N GLN A 205 16.29 -4.55 -1.98
CA GLN A 205 16.75 -5.80 -1.39
C GLN A 205 18.02 -5.52 -0.58
N PHE A 206 17.88 -5.42 0.73
CA PHE A 206 18.97 -5.07 1.63
C PHE A 206 19.39 -6.27 2.47
N GLY A 207 20.70 -6.45 2.60
CA GLY A 207 21.28 -7.47 3.45
C GLY A 207 21.20 -8.90 2.87
N ALA A 208 21.96 -9.80 3.48
CA ALA A 208 22.20 -11.14 2.92
C ALA A 208 21.08 -12.14 3.25
N SER A 209 20.27 -11.86 4.28
CA SER A 209 19.16 -12.72 4.68
C SER A 209 17.90 -12.44 3.84
N THR A 210 17.86 -11.29 3.16
CA THR A 210 16.74 -10.91 2.28
C THR A 210 16.87 -11.59 0.93
N GLN A 211 16.27 -12.77 0.82
CA GLN A 211 16.31 -13.60 -0.38
C GLN A 211 14.88 -13.91 -0.83
N GLN A 212 14.60 -13.66 -2.10
CA GLN A 212 13.34 -14.04 -2.73
C GLN A 212 13.24 -15.57 -2.85
N ILE A 213 12.02 -16.07 -2.83
CA ILE A 213 11.74 -17.48 -3.09
C ILE A 213 12.18 -17.81 -4.52
N GLY A 214 12.88 -18.94 -4.69
CA GLY A 214 13.41 -19.37 -5.99
C GLY A 214 14.82 -18.87 -6.32
N LEU A 215 15.50 -18.15 -5.40
CA LEU A 215 16.87 -17.66 -5.63
C LEU A 215 17.87 -18.79 -5.99
N PRO A 216 17.92 -19.95 -5.29
CA PRO A 216 18.83 -21.05 -5.63
C PRO A 216 18.64 -21.64 -7.03
N GLU A 217 17.40 -21.63 -7.54
CA GLU A 217 17.03 -22.14 -8.86
C GLU A 217 17.43 -21.17 -9.98
N GLY A 218 17.67 -19.91 -9.65
CA GLY A 218 18.04 -18.86 -10.57
C GLY A 218 16.84 -18.19 -11.26
N ALA A 219 17.14 -17.11 -12.00
CA ALA A 219 16.11 -16.37 -12.69
C ALA A 219 15.54 -17.16 -13.88
N ILE A 220 14.21 -17.21 -14.00
CA ILE A 220 13.49 -17.95 -15.05
C ILE A 220 13.05 -17.06 -16.22
N ALA A 221 13.01 -15.74 -16.03
CA ALA A 221 12.68 -14.77 -17.06
C ALA A 221 13.27 -13.39 -16.72
N THR A 222 13.31 -12.51 -17.72
CA THR A 222 13.64 -11.09 -17.53
C THR A 222 12.63 -10.21 -18.25
N GLN A 223 12.37 -9.03 -17.69
CA GLN A 223 11.46 -8.04 -18.27
C GLN A 223 12.01 -6.63 -17.99
N VAL A 224 11.91 -5.74 -18.98
CA VAL A 224 12.30 -4.33 -18.80
C VAL A 224 11.05 -3.49 -18.68
N VAL A 225 10.98 -2.66 -17.63
CA VAL A 225 9.90 -1.68 -17.41
C VAL A 225 10.53 -0.35 -17.04
N ASN A 226 10.21 0.69 -17.81
CA ASN A 226 10.74 2.05 -17.66
C ASN A 226 12.28 2.11 -17.46
N GLY A 227 13.02 1.32 -18.23
CA GLY A 227 14.49 1.28 -18.16
C GLY A 227 15.08 0.46 -17.00
N THR A 228 14.25 -0.03 -16.07
CA THR A 228 14.67 -0.99 -15.03
C THR A 228 14.49 -2.41 -15.53
N THR A 229 15.57 -3.20 -15.48
CA THR A 229 15.51 -4.64 -15.75
C THR A 229 15.10 -5.38 -14.49
N PHE A 230 14.10 -6.26 -14.63
CA PHE A 230 13.66 -7.16 -13.58
C PHE A 230 13.99 -8.61 -13.95
N SER A 231 14.43 -9.38 -12.98
CA SER A 231 14.64 -10.83 -13.08
C SER A 231 13.57 -11.56 -12.28
N LEU A 232 12.89 -12.52 -12.90
CA LEU A 232 11.84 -13.32 -12.27
C LEU A 232 12.42 -14.54 -11.58
N TYR A 233 12.03 -14.74 -10.33
CA TYR A 233 12.27 -15.95 -9.55
C TYR A 233 10.94 -16.58 -9.18
N SER A 234 10.92 -17.89 -8.97
CA SER A 234 9.69 -18.62 -8.66
C SER A 234 9.92 -19.76 -7.69
N GLY A 235 8.95 -19.99 -6.81
CA GLY A 235 8.89 -21.17 -5.96
C GLY A 235 7.57 -21.21 -5.18
N VAL A 236 7.58 -21.89 -4.03
CA VAL A 236 6.37 -22.12 -3.22
C VAL A 236 6.63 -21.68 -1.79
N ASN A 237 5.73 -20.89 -1.21
CA ASN A 237 5.84 -20.44 0.18
C ASN A 237 5.30 -21.48 1.18
N GLY A 238 5.39 -21.17 2.48
CA GLY A 238 4.92 -22.07 3.55
C GLY A 238 3.41 -22.33 3.56
N LEU A 239 2.62 -21.51 2.85
CA LEU A 239 1.17 -21.68 2.69
C LEU A 239 0.81 -22.50 1.44
N GLY A 240 1.80 -22.91 0.63
CA GLY A 240 1.58 -23.65 -0.60
C GLY A 240 1.19 -22.77 -1.80
N GLN A 241 1.30 -21.45 -1.67
CA GLN A 241 1.07 -20.50 -2.76
C GLN A 241 2.28 -20.49 -3.69
N SER A 242 2.04 -20.36 -5.00
CA SER A 242 3.10 -20.17 -5.99
C SER A 242 3.54 -18.71 -5.95
N VAL A 243 4.76 -18.46 -5.51
CA VAL A 243 5.34 -17.12 -5.37
C VAL A 243 6.23 -16.81 -6.56
N LEU A 244 5.97 -15.69 -7.20
CA LEU A 244 6.72 -15.19 -8.34
C LEU A 244 7.24 -13.79 -8.01
N THR A 245 8.56 -13.64 -7.94
CA THR A 245 9.18 -12.38 -7.51
C THR A 245 10.02 -11.80 -8.64
N TRP A 246 9.61 -10.64 -9.13
CA TRP A 246 10.42 -9.78 -10.00
C TRP A 246 11.37 -8.95 -9.15
N VAL A 247 12.68 -9.16 -9.28
CA VAL A 247 13.69 -8.39 -8.56
C VAL A 247 14.37 -7.41 -9.51
N ALA A 248 14.33 -6.12 -9.19
CA ALA A 248 15.03 -5.09 -9.96
C ALA A 248 16.55 -5.32 -9.94
N SER A 249 17.22 -5.13 -11.07
CA SER A 249 18.67 -5.34 -11.20
C SER A 249 19.52 -4.47 -10.27
N THR A 250 18.97 -3.36 -9.77
CA THR A 250 19.60 -2.44 -8.82
C THR A 250 18.93 -2.44 -7.44
N ALA A 251 18.13 -3.47 -7.12
CA ALA A 251 17.43 -3.58 -5.84
C ALA A 251 18.37 -3.48 -4.62
N ALA A 252 19.61 -3.98 -4.73
CA ALA A 252 20.65 -3.86 -3.68
C ALA A 252 21.00 -2.42 -3.29
N THR A 253 20.77 -1.46 -4.19
CA THR A 253 20.96 -0.01 -3.94
C THR A 253 19.65 0.76 -3.91
N GLY A 254 18.50 0.07 -4.04
CA GLY A 254 17.15 0.62 -4.05
C GLY A 254 16.78 1.39 -5.32
N VAL A 255 15.66 1.04 -5.94
CA VAL A 255 14.96 1.84 -6.95
C VAL A 255 14.03 2.83 -6.23
N GLN A 256 14.62 3.91 -5.71
CA GLN A 256 13.96 4.87 -4.81
C GLN A 256 12.82 5.63 -5.50
N SER A 257 13.01 6.03 -6.75
CA SER A 257 12.00 6.70 -7.58
C SER A 257 11.68 5.83 -8.77
N PHE A 258 10.40 5.45 -8.90
CA PHE A 258 9.93 4.62 -9.99
C PHE A 258 8.52 5.04 -10.38
N ASN A 259 8.29 5.31 -11.66
CA ASN A 259 6.98 5.67 -12.20
C ASN A 259 6.80 4.93 -13.52
N ALA A 260 5.94 3.92 -13.56
CA ALA A 260 5.75 3.09 -14.73
C ALA A 260 4.41 2.36 -14.72
N ASP A 261 4.02 1.84 -15.88
CA ASP A 261 3.05 0.75 -15.99
C ASP A 261 3.75 -0.58 -15.64
N ILE A 262 3.35 -1.19 -14.53
CA ILE A 262 3.86 -2.50 -14.07
C ILE A 262 3.02 -3.68 -14.59
N GLY A 263 1.94 -3.42 -15.35
CA GLY A 263 1.09 -4.45 -15.98
C GLY A 263 1.85 -5.52 -16.76
N PRO A 264 2.91 -5.20 -17.53
CA PRO A 264 3.72 -6.20 -18.23
C PRO A 264 4.37 -7.25 -17.33
N LEU A 265 4.68 -6.91 -16.06
CA LEU A 265 5.25 -7.84 -15.08
C LEU A 265 4.20 -8.86 -14.59
N LEU A 266 2.91 -8.55 -14.73
CA LEU A 266 1.82 -9.46 -14.39
C LEU A 266 1.38 -10.30 -15.59
N GLN A 267 1.17 -9.66 -16.75
CA GLN A 267 0.65 -10.33 -17.95
C GLN A 267 1.64 -11.34 -18.54
N GLY A 268 2.94 -11.16 -18.31
CA GLY A 268 4.01 -12.03 -18.81
C GLY A 268 4.19 -13.37 -18.08
N LEU A 269 3.32 -13.72 -17.10
CA LEU A 269 3.53 -14.88 -16.22
C LEU A 269 2.92 -16.20 -16.71
N THR A 270 2.07 -16.15 -17.75
CA THR A 270 1.43 -17.36 -18.29
C THR A 270 2.48 -18.33 -18.81
N GLY A 271 2.47 -19.57 -18.30
CA GLY A 271 3.43 -20.61 -18.67
C GLY A 271 4.75 -20.59 -17.89
N LEU A 272 4.94 -19.64 -16.96
CA LEU A 272 6.12 -19.54 -16.08
C LEU A 272 5.84 -20.05 -14.66
N GLY A 273 4.78 -20.85 -14.49
CA GLY A 273 4.29 -21.29 -13.18
C GLY A 273 3.44 -20.24 -12.45
N GLY A 274 3.21 -19.07 -13.05
CA GLY A 274 2.36 -18.01 -12.50
C GLY A 274 0.90 -18.05 -12.96
N PRO A 275 0.14 -16.98 -12.68
CA PRO A 275 -1.24 -16.85 -13.12
C PRO A 275 -1.34 -16.78 -14.65
N THR A 276 -2.49 -17.20 -15.14
CA THR A 276 -2.93 -17.05 -16.53
C THR A 276 -3.73 -15.76 -16.69
N VAL A 277 -3.90 -15.28 -17.92
CA VAL A 277 -4.70 -14.08 -18.20
C VAL A 277 -6.17 -14.16 -17.75
N ASN A 278 -6.68 -15.37 -17.47
CA ASN A 278 -8.06 -15.58 -17.00
C ASN A 278 -8.18 -15.61 -15.46
N ASP A 279 -7.06 -15.56 -14.74
CA ASP A 279 -7.07 -15.44 -13.29
C ASP A 279 -7.36 -13.99 -12.88
N TYR A 280 -7.79 -13.79 -11.64
CA TYR A 280 -8.16 -12.49 -11.10
C TYR A 280 -7.04 -11.90 -10.25
N LEU A 281 -6.74 -10.62 -10.46
CA LEU A 281 -6.03 -9.77 -9.52
C LEU A 281 -7.02 -9.24 -8.49
N GLY A 282 -6.87 -9.66 -7.23
CA GLY A 282 -7.79 -9.27 -6.15
C GLY A 282 -7.16 -8.37 -5.08
N TYR A 283 -5.83 -8.29 -5.05
CA TYR A 283 -5.10 -7.53 -4.04
C TYR A 283 -3.87 -6.89 -4.66
N ILE A 284 -3.61 -5.62 -4.30
CA ILE A 284 -2.32 -4.96 -4.53
C ILE A 284 -1.96 -4.09 -3.33
N ALA A 285 -0.75 -4.25 -2.82
CA ALA A 285 -0.19 -3.41 -1.78
C ALA A 285 1.28 -3.07 -2.06
N PHE A 286 1.74 -1.98 -1.49
CA PHE A 286 3.15 -1.58 -1.52
C PHE A 286 3.67 -1.46 -0.09
N GLY A 287 4.86 -1.97 0.17
CA GLY A 287 5.40 -2.01 1.53
C GLY A 287 6.83 -2.50 1.60
N SER A 288 7.22 -2.93 2.80
CA SER A 288 8.54 -3.45 3.09
C SER A 288 8.43 -4.65 4.02
N GLU A 289 8.98 -5.79 3.64
CA GLU A 289 9.13 -6.92 4.56
C GLU A 289 10.30 -6.63 5.51
N THR A 290 10.01 -6.67 6.82
CA THR A 290 10.99 -6.37 7.86
C THR A 290 11.54 -7.70 8.42
N LEU A 291 12.78 -8.03 8.08
CA LEU A 291 13.43 -9.27 8.56
C LEU A 291 14.20 -8.95 9.85
N ASP A 292 15.33 -8.25 9.77
CA ASP A 292 16.09 -7.88 10.96
C ASP A 292 16.93 -6.61 10.79
N SER A 293 17.27 -6.00 11.92
CA SER A 293 18.20 -4.87 11.97
C SER A 293 18.93 -4.80 13.32
N GLY A 294 20.20 -4.44 13.27
CA GLY A 294 21.04 -4.23 14.45
C GLY A 294 20.70 -2.96 15.24
N SER A 295 19.98 -2.02 14.63
CA SER A 295 19.49 -0.78 15.23
C SER A 295 18.16 -0.37 14.61
N ASN A 296 17.51 0.65 15.19
CA ASN A 296 16.33 1.24 14.58
C ASN A 296 16.64 1.73 13.17
N VAL A 297 15.74 1.40 12.25
CA VAL A 297 15.73 1.88 10.87
C VAL A 297 14.34 2.43 10.55
N THR A 298 14.29 3.37 9.60
CA THR A 298 13.05 3.97 9.13
C THR A 298 12.93 3.83 7.62
N PHE A 299 11.82 3.22 7.18
CA PHE A 299 11.35 3.32 5.80
C PHE A 299 10.37 4.48 5.70
N TYR A 300 10.55 5.33 4.69
CA TYR A 300 9.66 6.43 4.42
C TYR A 300 9.23 6.41 2.97
N ASN A 301 7.92 6.32 2.75
CA ASN A 301 7.30 6.46 1.45
C ASN A 301 6.72 7.88 1.34
N LYS A 302 7.42 8.70 0.57
CA LYS A 302 7.12 10.12 0.38
C LYS A 302 6.11 10.34 -0.75
N VAL A 303 6.20 9.55 -1.81
CA VAL A 303 5.24 9.57 -2.90
C VAL A 303 4.77 8.15 -3.14
N LEU A 304 3.46 7.99 -3.30
CA LEU A 304 2.87 6.78 -3.84
C LEU A 304 1.62 7.14 -4.63
N SER A 305 1.46 6.54 -5.79
CA SER A 305 0.23 6.52 -6.56
C SER A 305 0.07 5.16 -7.23
N MET A 306 -1.11 4.57 -7.10
CA MET A 306 -1.45 3.28 -7.75
C MET A 306 -2.80 3.39 -8.44
N ASP A 307 -2.87 2.95 -9.69
CA ASP A 307 -4.10 2.94 -10.47
C ASP A 307 -4.15 1.71 -11.40
N VAL A 308 -5.24 0.96 -11.32
CA VAL A 308 -5.48 -0.21 -12.19
C VAL A 308 -6.53 0.20 -13.19
N ILE A 309 -6.15 0.24 -14.46
CA ILE A 309 -6.98 0.73 -15.56
C ILE A 309 -7.63 -0.46 -16.26
N PRO A 310 -8.97 -0.62 -16.21
CA PRO A 310 -9.67 -1.61 -16.99
C PRO A 310 -9.62 -1.32 -18.50
N ALA A 311 -9.73 -2.36 -19.32
CA ALA A 311 -9.90 -2.29 -20.77
C ALA A 311 -11.29 -1.81 -21.22
#